data_AF-A0A090QMY6-F1
#
_entry.id   AF-A0A090QMY6-F1
#
_cell.length_a   1.000
_cell.length_b   1.000
_cell.length_c   1.000
_cell.angle_alpha   90.00
_cell.angle_beta   90.00
_cell.angle_gamma   90.00
#
_symmetry.space_group_name_H-M   'P 1'
#
loop_
_entity.id
_entity.type
_entity.pdbx_description
1 polymer ?
#
loop_
_entity_poly.entity_id
_entity_poly.type
_entity_poly.pdbx_seq_one_letter_code
_entity_poly.pdbx_strand_id
1 'polypeptide(L)'
;MQLNHCKTVSCKHFGSHHPEHYVLQRSNPAKPILVCRECGAFPPILNNHDVADEVDRLTQQQYSGLSGCRHDGCPNAGLPVLTHRHLYHAFGFSGDRQATAAKAAKPRLWTAGRAATQS
;
A
#
# COMPACT_ATOMS: atom_id res chain seq x y z
N MET A 1 7.31 -5.64 -8.89
CA MET A 1 6.50 -6.88 -8.76
C MET A 1 5.85 -7.17 -10.11
N GLN A 2 5.79 -8.43 -10.57
CA GLN A 2 5.12 -8.81 -11.83
C GLN A 2 3.77 -9.48 -11.54
N LEU A 3 2.68 -8.89 -12.01
CA LEU A 3 1.32 -9.31 -11.67
C LEU A 3 0.65 -10.16 -12.74
N ASN A 4 1.31 -10.29 -13.89
CA ASN A 4 0.86 -11.07 -15.04
C ASN A 4 1.35 -12.52 -14.95
N HIS A 5 0.70 -13.32 -14.12
CA HIS A 5 1.03 -14.73 -13.90
C HIS A 5 -0.23 -15.59 -13.75
N CYS A 6 -0.09 -16.90 -13.86
CA CYS A 6 -1.22 -17.84 -13.71
C CYS A 6 -1.78 -17.80 -12.27
N LYS A 7 -3.10 -17.65 -12.15
CA LYS A 7 -3.82 -17.59 -10.86
C LYS A 7 -4.64 -18.86 -10.56
N THR A 8 -4.51 -19.89 -11.38
CA THR A 8 -5.20 -21.17 -11.17
C THR A 8 -4.49 -21.97 -10.09
N VAL A 9 -5.10 -22.08 -8.91
CA VAL A 9 -4.48 -22.66 -7.69
C VAL A 9 -3.94 -24.09 -7.91
N SER A 10 -4.60 -24.89 -8.75
CA SER A 10 -4.19 -26.27 -9.06
C SER A 10 -3.15 -26.38 -10.20
N CYS A 11 -2.75 -25.27 -10.81
CA CYS A 11 -1.83 -25.28 -11.95
C CYS A 11 -0.37 -25.35 -11.50
N LYS A 12 0.44 -26.16 -12.18
CA LYS A 12 1.89 -26.24 -11.98
C LYS A 12 2.61 -24.90 -12.13
N HIS A 13 2.09 -24.00 -12.98
CA HIS A 13 2.65 -22.67 -13.21
C HIS A 13 1.97 -21.57 -12.37
N PHE A 14 1.22 -21.92 -11.33
CA PHE A 14 0.64 -20.94 -10.41
C PHE A 14 1.70 -19.99 -9.87
N GLY A 15 1.48 -18.68 -9.99
CA GLY A 15 2.42 -17.66 -9.51
C GLY A 15 3.74 -17.56 -10.28
N SER A 16 3.92 -18.31 -11.37
CA SER A 16 5.18 -18.30 -12.11
C SER A 16 5.43 -16.98 -12.85
N HIS A 17 6.68 -16.50 -12.84
CA HIS A 17 7.13 -15.34 -13.61
C HIS A 17 7.94 -15.70 -14.87
N HIS A 18 8.19 -16.99 -15.07
CA HIS A 18 8.92 -17.54 -16.21
C HIS A 18 8.15 -17.35 -17.53
N PRO A 19 8.69 -16.59 -18.51
CA PRO A 19 8.01 -16.34 -19.79
C PRO A 19 7.69 -17.61 -20.58
N GLU A 20 8.50 -18.64 -20.46
CA GLU A 20 8.35 -19.94 -21.13
C GLU A 20 7.07 -20.69 -20.72
N HIS A 21 6.51 -20.39 -19.56
CA HIS A 21 5.25 -20.97 -19.08
C HIS A 21 4.01 -20.36 -19.74
N TYR A 22 4.19 -19.33 -20.56
CA TYR A 22 3.11 -18.57 -21.17
C TYR A 22 3.25 -18.47 -22.69
N VAL A 23 2.14 -18.08 -23.33
CA VAL A 23 2.07 -17.70 -24.75
C VAL A 23 1.37 -16.36 -24.82
N LEU A 24 1.96 -15.41 -25.54
CA LEU A 24 1.34 -14.12 -25.82
C LEU A 24 0.61 -14.19 -27.17
N GLN A 25 -0.72 -14.21 -27.14
CA GLN A 25 -1.55 -14.13 -28.34
C GLN A 25 -1.83 -12.67 -28.68
N ARG A 26 -1.51 -12.27 -29.92
CA ARG A 26 -1.72 -10.92 -30.45
C ARG A 26 -2.77 -10.89 -31.56
N SER A 27 -3.81 -11.71 -31.44
CA SER A 27 -4.92 -11.76 -32.41
C SER A 27 -5.65 -10.42 -32.52
N ASN A 28 -5.76 -9.68 -31.42
CA ASN A 28 -6.18 -8.28 -31.40
C ASN A 28 -5.02 -7.39 -30.94
N PRO A 29 -4.47 -6.51 -31.81
CA PRO A 29 -3.38 -5.61 -31.44
C PRO A 29 -3.71 -4.67 -30.28
N ALA A 30 -4.99 -4.29 -30.12
CA ALA A 30 -5.44 -3.43 -29.04
C ALA A 30 -5.58 -4.17 -27.69
N LYS A 31 -5.65 -5.50 -27.71
CA LYS A 31 -5.88 -6.33 -26.53
C LYS A 31 -5.08 -7.64 -26.62
N PRO A 32 -3.76 -7.60 -26.37
CA PRO A 32 -2.97 -8.81 -26.26
C PRO A 32 -3.49 -9.70 -25.12
N ILE A 33 -3.38 -11.01 -25.29
CA ILE A 33 -3.84 -12.01 -24.31
C ILE A 33 -2.64 -12.85 -23.88
N LEU A 34 -2.41 -12.96 -22.58
CA LEU A 34 -1.41 -13.86 -22.01
C LEU A 34 -2.10 -15.16 -21.61
N VAL A 35 -1.62 -16.30 -22.10
CA VAL A 35 -2.22 -17.63 -21.86
C VAL A 35 -1.20 -18.55 -21.20
N CYS A 36 -1.58 -19.23 -20.11
CA CYS A 36 -0.77 -20.25 -19.45
C CYS A 36 -0.71 -21.51 -20.31
N ARG A 37 0.49 -22.04 -20.57
CA ARG A 37 0.69 -23.27 -21.35
C ARG A 37 0.15 -24.53 -20.69
N GLU A 38 0.07 -24.54 -19.36
CA GLU A 38 -0.33 -25.73 -18.60
C GLU A 38 -1.84 -25.85 -18.48
N CYS A 39 -2.51 -24.82 -17.94
CA CYS A 39 -3.95 -24.88 -17.66
C CYS A 39 -4.82 -24.09 -18.66
N GLY A 40 -4.22 -23.40 -19.63
CA GLY A 40 -4.95 -22.56 -20.58
C GLY A 40 -5.57 -21.29 -19.99
N ALA A 41 -5.35 -21.02 -18.70
CA ALA A 41 -5.88 -19.82 -18.06
C ALA A 41 -5.28 -18.55 -18.69
N PHE A 42 -6.11 -17.51 -18.81
CA PHE A 42 -5.77 -16.23 -19.42
C PHE A 42 -5.74 -15.13 -18.35
N PRO A 43 -4.66 -15.01 -17.56
CA PRO A 43 -4.56 -13.93 -16.58
C PRO A 43 -4.70 -12.56 -17.26
N PRO A 44 -5.39 -11.60 -16.63
CA PRO A 44 -5.50 -10.25 -17.17
C PRO A 44 -4.12 -9.63 -17.31
N ILE A 45 -3.86 -8.97 -18.43
CA ILE A 45 -2.65 -8.18 -18.61
C ILE A 45 -2.84 -6.84 -17.90
N LEU A 46 -2.04 -6.63 -16.86
CA LEU A 46 -2.02 -5.46 -16.00
C LEU A 46 -0.71 -4.71 -16.23
N ASN A 47 -0.80 -3.39 -16.24
CA ASN A 47 0.36 -2.54 -16.08
C ASN A 47 0.75 -2.55 -14.60
N ASN A 48 1.95 -3.05 -14.29
CA ASN A 48 2.41 -3.18 -12.91
C ASN A 48 2.59 -1.82 -12.23
N HIS A 49 2.87 -0.74 -12.98
CA HIS A 49 2.96 0.61 -12.43
C HIS A 49 1.60 1.09 -11.95
N ASP A 50 0.58 1.02 -12.79
CA ASP A 50 -0.78 1.47 -12.45
C ASP A 50 -1.34 0.71 -11.23
N VAL A 51 -1.01 -0.58 -11.08
CA VAL A 51 -1.41 -1.34 -9.89
C VAL A 51 -0.67 -0.86 -8.64
N ALA A 52 0.62 -0.56 -8.73
CA ALA A 52 1.38 -0.03 -7.60
C ALA A 52 0.84 1.36 -7.18
N ASP A 53 0.59 2.23 -8.15
CA ASP A 53 0.04 3.57 -7.94
C ASP A 53 -1.35 3.49 -7.27
N GLU A 54 -2.20 2.56 -7.70
CA GLU A 54 -3.53 2.35 -7.10
C GLU A 54 -3.43 1.77 -5.69
N VAL A 55 -2.49 0.86 -5.43
CA VAL A 55 -2.22 0.36 -4.07
C VAL A 55 -1.79 1.51 -3.16
N ASP A 56 -0.90 2.39 -3.62
CA ASP A 56 -0.45 3.54 -2.84
C ASP A 56 -1.61 4.51 -2.58
N ARG A 57 -2.42 4.81 -3.60
CA ARG A 57 -3.60 5.68 -3.48
C ARG A 57 -4.61 5.13 -2.46
N LEU A 58 -4.93 3.83 -2.54
CA LEU A 58 -5.86 3.16 -1.62
C LEU A 58 -5.30 3.11 -0.20
N THR A 59 -4.01 2.86 -0.06
CA THR A 59 -3.31 2.85 1.23
C THR A 59 -3.40 4.22 1.90
N GLN A 60 -3.11 5.30 1.17
CA GLN A 60 -3.26 6.67 1.66
C GLN A 60 -4.71 6.98 2.06
N GLN A 61 -5.68 6.56 1.24
CA GLN A 61 -7.10 6.74 1.55
C GLN A 61 -7.49 6.04 2.85
N GLN A 62 -7.07 4.79 3.06
CA GLN A 62 -7.31 4.03 4.29
C GLN A 62 -6.66 4.70 5.50
N TYR A 63 -5.50 5.32 5.32
CA TYR A 63 -4.72 5.92 6.41
C TYR A 63 -5.15 7.35 6.76
N SER A 64 -5.86 8.06 5.88
CA SER A 64 -6.32 9.44 6.08
C SER A 64 -7.15 9.66 7.37
N GLY A 65 -7.85 8.64 7.86
CA GLY A 65 -8.64 8.69 9.09
C GLY A 65 -7.91 8.22 10.36
N LEU A 66 -6.70 7.68 10.23
CA LEU A 66 -5.97 7.09 11.35
C LEU A 66 -5.07 8.11 12.05
N SER A 67 -4.77 7.87 13.32
CA SER A 67 -3.76 8.64 14.05
C SER A 67 -2.38 8.35 13.47
N GLY A 68 -1.63 9.41 13.16
CA GLY A 68 -0.35 9.34 12.46
C GLY A 68 0.40 10.66 12.60
N CYS A 69 1.63 10.72 12.10
CA CYS A 69 2.37 11.99 12.05
C CYS A 69 1.70 12.93 11.05
N ARG A 70 1.29 14.14 11.49
CA ARG A 70 0.64 15.16 10.66
C ARG A 70 1.50 16.42 10.45
N HIS A 71 2.77 16.36 10.84
CA HIS A 71 3.68 17.49 10.70
C HIS A 71 4.26 17.54 9.28
N ASP A 72 4.21 18.71 8.66
CA ASP A 72 4.84 18.96 7.36
C ASP A 72 6.35 18.73 7.46
N GLY A 73 6.88 17.82 6.63
CA GLY A 73 8.28 17.40 6.68
C GLY A 73 8.57 16.24 7.64
N CYS A 74 7.55 15.61 8.24
CA CYS A 74 7.74 14.39 9.01
C CYS A 74 8.05 13.20 8.07
N PRO A 75 9.15 12.46 8.28
CA PRO A 75 9.45 11.26 7.49
C PRO A 75 8.37 10.17 7.60
N ASN A 76 7.58 10.21 8.68
CA ASN A 76 6.51 9.25 8.97
C ASN A 76 5.12 9.83 8.67
N ALA A 77 5.02 10.89 7.86
CA ALA A 77 3.73 11.43 7.42
C ALA A 77 2.95 10.37 6.62
N GLY A 78 1.66 10.22 6.89
CA GLY A 78 0.82 9.23 6.23
C GLY A 78 0.97 7.78 6.73
N LEU A 79 1.88 7.50 7.66
CA LEU A 79 2.00 6.19 8.32
C LEU A 79 1.14 6.16 9.59
N PRO A 80 0.18 5.23 9.72
CA PRO A 80 -0.63 5.12 10.93
C PRO A 80 0.17 4.55 12.10
N VAL A 81 -0.07 5.10 13.29
CA VAL A 81 0.53 4.63 14.55
C VAL A 81 0.19 3.16 14.82
N LEU A 82 -1.03 2.73 14.48
CA LEU A 82 -1.52 1.37 14.76
C LEU A 82 -0.74 0.30 13.97
N THR A 83 -0.45 0.54 12.69
CA THR A 83 0.28 -0.40 11.84
C THR A 83 1.80 -0.22 11.91
N HIS A 84 2.26 0.99 12.26
CA HIS A 84 3.69 1.33 12.32
C HIS A 84 4.15 1.68 13.72
N ARG A 85 3.70 0.95 14.74
CA ARG A 85 4.01 1.23 16.16
C ARG A 85 5.51 1.35 16.45
N HIS A 86 6.35 0.65 15.67
CA HIS A 86 7.81 0.72 15.76
C HIS A 86 8.39 2.10 15.40
N LEU A 87 7.66 2.94 14.66
CA LEU A 87 8.04 4.32 14.28
C LEU A 87 7.58 5.38 15.29
N TYR A 88 6.83 5.00 16.33
CA TYR A 88 6.28 5.91 17.33
C TYR A 88 6.66 5.51 18.76
N HIS A 89 6.75 6.49 19.66
CA HIS A 89 6.79 6.29 21.11
C HIS A 89 5.43 6.63 21.69
N ALA A 90 4.89 5.78 22.57
CA ALA A 90 3.73 6.13 23.37
C ALA A 90 4.18 6.94 24.60
N PHE A 91 3.51 8.06 24.86
CA PHE A 91 3.76 8.89 26.04
C PHE A 91 2.42 9.38 26.60
N GLY A 92 1.93 8.75 27.67
CA GLY A 92 0.70 9.15 28.34
C GLY A 92 -0.59 8.92 27.54
N PHE A 93 -1.68 9.49 28.06
CA PHE A 93 -3.04 9.41 27.51
C PHE A 93 -3.65 10.81 27.46
N SER A 94 -4.43 11.09 26.42
CA SER A 94 -5.24 12.31 26.31
C SER A 94 -6.71 11.88 26.17
N GLY A 95 -7.45 11.90 27.28
CA GLY A 95 -8.73 11.19 27.40
C GLY A 95 -8.52 9.67 27.28
N ASP A 96 -9.38 8.98 26.54
CA ASP A 96 -9.26 7.52 26.32
C ASP A 96 -8.24 7.12 25.23
N ARG A 97 -7.56 8.09 24.61
CA ARG A 97 -6.63 7.85 23.50
C ARG A 97 -5.18 7.92 23.99
N GLN A 98 -4.39 6.89 23.69
CA GLN A 98 -2.95 6.87 23.93
C GLN A 98 -2.28 7.99 23.10
N ALA A 99 -1.55 8.88 23.78
CA ALA A 99 -0.75 9.89 23.10
C ALA A 99 0.54 9.22 22.57
N THR A 100 0.87 9.50 21.30
CA THR A 100 2.00 8.90 20.59
C THR A 100 2.76 9.95 19.80
N ALA A 101 4.09 9.90 19.84
CA ALA A 101 5.00 10.80 19.12
C ALA A 101 5.81 10.02 18.11
N ALA A 102 6.04 10.60 16.93
CA ALA A 102 6.92 10.00 15.94
C ALA A 102 8.37 10.01 16.43
N LYS A 103 9.10 8.91 16.22
CA LYS A 103 10.53 8.78 16.56
C LYS A 103 11.43 9.70 15.73
N ALA A 104 11.02 9.98 14.49
CA ALA A 104 11.81 10.72 13.51
C ALA A 104 11.62 12.24 13.57
N ALA A 105 10.60 12.73 14.28
CA ALA A 105 10.36 14.17 14.44
C ALA A 105 10.94 14.65 15.77
N LYS A 106 11.56 15.85 15.80
CA LYS A 106 11.93 16.49 17.07
C LYS A 106 10.68 16.55 17.96
N PRO A 107 10.76 16.18 19.25
CA PRO A 107 9.60 16.16 20.13
C PRO A 107 9.10 17.60 20.32
N ARG A 108 8.05 17.97 19.60
CA ARG A 108 7.13 19.01 20.07
C ARG A 108 5.90 18.28 20.59
N LEU A 109 5.63 18.45 21.88
CA LEU A 109 4.42 17.98 22.52
C LEU A 109 3.22 18.51 21.72
N TRP A 110 2.48 17.62 21.08
CA TRP A 110 1.13 17.93 20.62
C TRP A 110 0.16 17.43 21.68
N THR A 111 -0.28 18.36 22.54
CA THR A 111 -1.46 18.17 23.36
C THR A 111 -2.65 18.02 22.43
N ALA A 112 -3.35 16.89 22.49
CA ALA A 112 -4.65 16.78 21.86
C ALA A 112 -5.62 17.73 22.60
N GLY A 113 -5.94 18.86 21.98
CA GLY A 113 -6.98 19.74 22.50
C GLY A 113 -6.83 21.20 22.09
N ARG A 114 -7.74 21.63 21.23
CA ARG A 114 -8.13 23.01 20.88
C ARG A 114 -7.13 23.82 20.06
N ALA A 115 -7.56 24.12 18.84
CA ALA A 115 -7.30 25.41 18.23
C ALA A 115 -7.62 26.52 19.24
N ALA A 116 -6.58 27.14 19.79
CA ALA A 116 -6.70 28.44 20.42
C ALA A 116 -6.29 29.46 19.36
N THR A 117 -7.30 30.18 18.88
CA THR A 117 -7.23 31.47 18.19
C THR A 117 -6.14 32.34 18.83
N GLN A 118 -5.26 32.94 18.03
CA GLN A 118 -4.43 34.06 18.46
C GLN A 118 -4.75 35.28 17.61
N SER A 119 -4.79 36.41 18.31
CA SER A 119 -5.32 37.73 17.99
C SER A 119 -4.74 38.43 16.77
#